data_AF-A0A1J8QVK8-F1
#
_entry.id   AF-A0A1J8QVK8-F1
#
_cell.length_a   1.000
_cell.length_b   1.000
_cell.length_c   1.000
_cell.angle_alpha   90.00
_cell.angle_beta   90.00
_cell.angle_gamma   90.00
#
_symmetry.space_group_name_H-M   'P 1'
#
loop_
_entity.id
_entity.type
_entity.pdbx_description
1 polymer ?
#
loop_
_entity_poly.entity_id
_entity_poly.type
_entity_poly.pdbx_seq_one_letter_code
_entity_poly.pdbx_strand_id
1 'polypeptide(L)'
;MTIPLKAQFSNFLGYILCMVVFVAVYYNNIWKAQNFPFLSQLLFYENGTQYDQTLILNSNYEVDPTLLAEQGLPYYASTWVVNLLTSNMATATFTHLLLWNWDDLRSAWSWMTLSSIKQTWANFDWRVWQDNGMREQDISDEEIDPHYKQMLKYPDAPNSWYFLVFIVSFIVALVVIYKSDSTLPWWGFIISLLLATISILFFGALFAITGLGFIIQPFIQMIGGYLHRGMPVVNMYFVLYGYNTVSQAQLLLRDLKIAQYAKLPPRAAFTAQILGTLLGAILNFFMMNSIIDNQREILLSVQGTNIWSGQQP
;
A
#
# COMPACT_ATOMS: atom_id res chain seq x y z
N MET A 1 -9.00 -16.86 -10.43
CA MET A 1 -7.71 -17.27 -9.84
C MET A 1 -8.01 -18.09 -8.60
N THR A 2 -7.71 -19.38 -8.62
CA THR A 2 -7.86 -20.24 -7.44
C THR A 2 -6.59 -20.14 -6.60
N ILE A 3 -6.73 -19.83 -5.32
CA ILE A 3 -5.59 -19.84 -4.39
C ILE A 3 -5.20 -21.30 -4.17
N PRO A 4 -3.90 -21.66 -4.26
CA PRO A 4 -3.48 -23.04 -4.12
C PRO A 4 -3.90 -23.62 -2.76
N LEU A 5 -4.32 -24.88 -2.74
CA LEU A 5 -4.83 -25.56 -1.53
C LEU A 5 -3.83 -25.48 -0.36
N LYS A 6 -2.53 -25.56 -0.66
CA LYS A 6 -1.45 -25.41 0.34
C LYS A 6 -1.48 -24.05 1.03
N ALA A 7 -1.70 -22.97 0.27
CA ALA A 7 -1.78 -21.61 0.81
C ALA A 7 -3.08 -21.39 1.61
N GLN A 8 -4.19 -22.00 1.18
CA GLN A 8 -5.45 -21.99 1.93
C GLN A 8 -5.31 -22.69 3.28
N PHE A 9 -4.71 -23.87 3.31
CA PHE A 9 -4.47 -24.61 4.54
C PHE A 9 -3.52 -23.85 5.49
N SER A 10 -2.48 -23.22 4.95
CA SER A 10 -1.58 -22.36 5.74
C SER A 10 -2.29 -21.15 6.34
N ASN A 11 -3.21 -20.50 5.61
CA ASN A 11 -4.01 -19.41 6.17
C ASN A 11 -4.93 -19.88 7.29
N PHE A 12 -5.56 -21.04 7.11
CA PHE A 12 -6.44 -21.61 8.12
C PHE A 12 -5.70 -21.90 9.43
N LEU A 13 -4.51 -22.50 9.34
CA LEU A 13 -3.64 -22.68 10.52
C LEU A 13 -3.24 -21.34 11.15
N GLY A 14 -2.96 -20.32 10.33
CA GLY A 14 -2.69 -18.96 10.78
C GLY A 14 -3.85 -18.36 11.57
N TYR A 15 -5.10 -18.57 11.14
CA TYR A 15 -6.28 -18.10 11.87
C TYR A 15 -6.44 -18.78 13.23
N ILE A 16 -6.26 -20.10 13.28
CA ILE A 16 -6.31 -20.85 14.55
C ILE A 16 -5.22 -20.34 15.51
N LEU A 17 -3.99 -20.18 15.02
CA LEU A 17 -2.89 -19.64 15.81
C LEU A 17 -3.23 -18.24 16.34
N CYS A 18 -3.75 -17.36 15.49
CA CYS A 18 -4.14 -16.00 15.86
C CYS A 18 -5.19 -16.00 16.98
N MET A 19 -6.20 -16.86 16.90
CA MET A 19 -7.23 -16.99 17.94
C MET A 19 -6.62 -17.43 19.27
N VAL A 20 -5.74 -18.45 19.25
CA VAL A 20 -5.07 -18.95 20.45
C VAL A 20 -4.19 -17.87 21.08
N VAL A 21 -3.42 -17.14 20.27
CA VAL A 21 -2.55 -16.06 20.76
C VAL A 21 -3.37 -14.91 21.35
N PHE A 22 -4.45 -14.48 20.70
CA PHE A 22 -5.29 -13.40 21.22
C PHE A 22 -5.94 -13.76 22.55
N VAL A 23 -6.47 -14.98 22.67
CA VAL A 23 -7.01 -15.52 23.93
C VAL A 23 -5.92 -15.57 24.99
N ALA A 24 -4.76 -16.14 24.68
CA ALA A 24 -3.66 -16.25 25.64
C ALA A 24 -3.18 -14.88 26.14
N VAL A 25 -3.02 -13.89 25.26
CA VAL A 25 -2.59 -12.53 25.63
C VAL A 25 -3.63 -11.85 26.51
N TYR A 26 -4.92 -12.00 26.21
CA TYR A 26 -6.00 -11.40 26.98
C TYR A 26 -6.15 -12.02 28.37
N TYR A 27 -6.24 -13.35 28.46
CA TYR A 27 -6.46 -14.03 29.75
C TYR A 27 -5.23 -14.01 30.67
N ASN A 28 -4.01 -13.97 30.12
CA ASN A 28 -2.80 -13.75 30.91
C ASN A 28 -2.57 -12.26 31.28
N ASN A 29 -3.52 -11.38 30.97
CA ASN A 29 -3.48 -9.95 31.26
C ASN A 29 -2.19 -9.24 30.78
N ILE A 30 -1.65 -9.68 29.65
CA ILE A 30 -0.44 -9.09 29.08
C ILE A 30 -0.78 -7.68 28.57
N TRP A 31 0.01 -6.68 28.99
CA TRP A 31 -0.24 -5.25 28.73
C TRP A 31 -1.55 -4.72 29.32
N LYS A 32 -1.99 -5.25 30.47
CA LYS A 32 -3.25 -4.85 31.12
C LYS A 32 -4.48 -5.10 30.23
N ALA A 33 -4.42 -6.14 29.40
CA ALA A 33 -5.43 -6.47 28.39
C ALA A 33 -6.88 -6.46 28.91
N GLN A 34 -7.09 -6.90 30.16
CA GLN A 34 -8.42 -7.05 30.76
C GLN A 34 -9.11 -5.71 31.05
N ASN A 35 -8.37 -4.60 31.06
CA ASN A 35 -8.93 -3.27 31.22
C ASN A 35 -9.58 -2.74 29.93
N PHE A 36 -9.32 -3.39 28.80
CA PHE A 36 -9.74 -2.94 27.48
C PHE A 36 -10.69 -3.95 26.82
N PRO A 37 -11.52 -3.53 25.85
CA PRO A 37 -12.28 -4.46 25.03
C PRO A 37 -11.38 -5.49 24.34
N PHE A 38 -11.84 -6.74 24.24
CA PHE A 38 -11.07 -7.83 23.65
C PHE A 38 -10.55 -7.51 22.24
N LEU A 39 -11.37 -6.88 21.40
CA LEU A 39 -11.00 -6.42 20.06
C LEU A 39 -11.38 -4.95 19.90
N SER A 40 -10.39 -4.09 19.67
CA SER A 40 -10.59 -2.68 19.37
C SER A 40 -9.37 -2.10 18.67
N GLN A 41 -9.59 -1.15 17.76
CA GLN A 41 -8.55 -0.33 17.12
C GLN A 41 -8.43 1.06 17.78
N LEU A 42 -9.25 1.33 18.79
CA LEU A 42 -9.29 2.61 19.49
C LEU A 42 -8.15 2.72 20.52
N LEU A 43 -7.86 3.97 20.91
CA LEU A 43 -6.91 4.31 21.96
C LEU A 43 -7.65 4.44 23.30
N PHE A 44 -7.00 3.99 24.38
CA PHE A 44 -7.56 4.00 25.73
C PHE A 44 -6.58 4.60 26.73
N TYR A 45 -7.09 5.20 27.80
CA TYR A 45 -6.35 5.45 29.03
C TYR A 45 -6.19 4.16 29.83
N GLU A 46 -5.25 4.09 30.75
CA GLU A 46 -4.99 2.90 31.58
C GLU A 46 -6.24 2.36 32.32
N ASN A 47 -7.15 3.25 32.67
CA ASN A 47 -8.42 2.95 33.35
C ASN A 47 -9.47 2.30 32.44
N GLY A 48 -9.19 2.10 31.15
CA GLY A 48 -10.11 1.52 30.16
C GLY A 48 -11.05 2.53 29.50
N THR A 49 -11.01 3.81 29.89
CA THR A 49 -11.75 4.87 29.21
C THR A 49 -11.09 5.26 27.89
N GLN A 50 -11.87 5.76 26.95
CA GLN A 50 -11.37 6.12 25.62
C GLN A 50 -10.45 7.33 25.69
N TYR A 51 -9.33 7.27 24.96
CA TYR A 51 -8.34 8.34 24.92
C TYR A 51 -8.74 9.44 23.96
N ASP A 52 -8.77 10.69 24.44
CA ASP A 52 -9.03 11.84 23.58
C ASP A 52 -7.72 12.29 22.93
N GLN A 53 -7.62 12.06 21.62
CA GLN A 53 -6.44 12.36 20.82
C GLN A 53 -6.24 13.87 20.64
N THR A 54 -7.30 14.68 20.75
CA THR A 54 -7.20 16.12 20.53
C THR A 54 -6.46 16.82 21.67
N LEU A 55 -6.45 16.22 22.87
CA LEU A 55 -5.81 16.78 24.05
C LEU A 55 -4.28 16.76 24.00
N ILE A 56 -3.68 15.91 23.15
CA ILE A 56 -2.22 15.81 23.00
C ILE A 56 -1.69 16.56 21.77
N LEU A 57 -2.57 17.12 20.96
CA LEU A 57 -2.20 17.81 19.72
C LEU A 57 -2.15 19.32 19.95
N ASN A 58 -1.09 19.95 19.46
CA ASN A 58 -1.00 21.41 19.41
C ASN A 58 -1.91 21.98 18.30
N SER A 59 -1.97 23.32 18.19
CA SER A 59 -2.76 24.00 17.15
C SER A 59 -2.33 23.69 15.71
N ASN A 60 -1.15 23.09 15.52
CA ASN A 60 -0.61 22.64 14.23
C ASN A 60 -0.77 21.12 14.00
N TYR A 61 -1.56 20.43 14.84
CA TYR A 61 -1.76 18.97 14.80
C TYR A 61 -0.48 18.14 14.99
N GLU A 62 0.52 18.69 15.68
CA GLU A 62 1.71 17.97 16.13
C GLU A 62 1.54 17.54 17.58
N VAL A 63 2.16 16.43 17.96
CA VAL A 63 2.12 15.92 19.33
C VAL A 63 2.98 16.80 20.22
N ASP A 64 2.36 17.47 21.19
CA ASP A 64 3.07 18.28 22.17
C ASP A 64 3.58 17.39 23.32
N PRO A 65 4.90 17.32 23.57
CA PRO A 65 5.45 16.51 24.65
C PRO A 65 4.94 16.91 26.05
N THR A 66 4.56 18.17 26.25
CA THR A 66 4.08 18.67 27.54
C THR A 66 2.66 18.20 27.81
N LEU A 67 1.75 18.37 26.85
CA LEU A 67 0.38 17.85 26.92
C LEU A 67 0.35 16.31 26.99
N LEU A 68 1.26 15.65 26.27
CA LEU A 68 1.42 14.19 26.34
C LEU A 68 1.90 13.74 27.73
N ALA A 69 2.77 14.50 28.39
CA ALA A 69 3.21 14.19 29.74
C ALA A 69 2.09 14.36 30.78
N GLU A 70 1.19 15.32 30.58
CA GLU A 70 0.01 15.54 31.43
C GLU A 70 -1.06 14.46 31.25
N GLN A 71 -1.38 14.10 30.00
CA GLN A 71 -2.39 13.10 29.69
C GLN A 71 -1.89 11.65 29.82
N GLY A 72 -0.58 11.45 29.76
CA GLY A 72 0.04 10.13 29.73
C GLY A 72 -0.03 9.45 28.37
N LEU A 73 0.71 8.36 28.20
CA LEU A 73 0.75 7.60 26.94
C LEU A 73 -0.56 6.82 26.74
N PRO A 74 -1.12 6.81 25.51
CA PRO A 74 -2.29 6.02 25.22
C PRO A 74 -1.95 4.53 25.14
N TYR A 75 -2.93 3.70 25.51
CA TYR A 75 -2.88 2.25 25.43
C TYR A 75 -3.68 1.75 24.24
N TYR A 76 -3.17 0.68 23.62
CA TYR A 76 -3.90 -0.09 22.62
C TYR A 76 -4.51 -1.33 23.26
N ALA A 77 -5.63 -1.80 22.72
CA ALA A 77 -6.11 -3.14 23.03
C ALA A 77 -5.03 -4.17 22.66
N SER A 78 -4.80 -5.16 23.53
CA SER A 78 -3.69 -6.10 23.35
C SER A 78 -3.77 -6.89 22.04
N THR A 79 -4.97 -7.15 21.52
CA THR A 79 -5.16 -7.80 20.21
C THR A 79 -4.67 -6.94 19.05
N TRP A 80 -4.85 -5.62 19.12
CA TRP A 80 -4.31 -4.68 18.14
C TRP A 80 -2.78 -4.60 18.21
N VAL A 81 -2.21 -4.62 19.42
CA VAL A 81 -0.75 -4.70 19.61
C VAL A 81 -0.19 -5.95 18.94
N VAL A 82 -0.81 -7.12 19.15
CA VAL A 82 -0.38 -8.37 18.50
C VAL A 82 -0.51 -8.26 16.97
N ASN A 83 -1.58 -7.65 16.46
CA ASN A 83 -1.74 -7.43 15.02
C ASN A 83 -0.61 -6.56 14.43
N LEU A 84 -0.29 -5.44 15.09
CA LEU A 84 0.81 -4.55 14.67
C LEU A 84 2.17 -5.26 14.72
N LEU A 85 2.45 -6.01 15.79
CA LEU A 85 3.69 -6.78 15.93
C LEU A 85 3.81 -7.83 14.82
N THR A 86 2.76 -8.63 14.62
CA THR A 86 2.77 -9.70 13.61
C THR A 86 2.90 -9.14 12.19
N SER A 87 2.22 -8.03 11.91
CA SER A 87 2.31 -7.36 10.59
C SER A 87 3.71 -6.78 10.34
N ASN A 88 4.37 -6.25 11.37
CA ASN A 88 5.77 -5.81 11.25
C ASN A 88 6.73 -7.00 11.10
N MET A 89 6.46 -8.14 11.75
CA MET A 89 7.23 -9.37 11.53
C MET A 89 7.15 -9.89 10.10
N ALA A 90 6.10 -9.54 9.33
CA ALA A 90 6.00 -9.87 7.91
C ALA A 90 7.13 -9.24 7.07
N THR A 91 7.91 -8.32 7.61
CA THR A 91 9.18 -7.87 6.99
C THR A 91 10.20 -9.00 6.84
N ALA A 92 10.13 -10.06 7.64
CA ALA A 92 10.92 -11.27 7.45
C ALA A 92 10.67 -11.92 6.08
N THR A 93 9.53 -11.62 5.43
CA THR A 93 9.24 -12.07 4.07
C THR A 93 10.21 -11.49 3.05
N PHE A 94 10.76 -10.27 3.27
CA PHE A 94 11.85 -9.76 2.41
C PHE A 94 13.05 -10.70 2.46
N THR A 95 13.49 -11.08 3.66
CA THR A 95 14.61 -12.01 3.86
C THR A 95 14.31 -13.38 3.26
N HIS A 96 13.09 -13.90 3.45
CA HIS A 96 12.68 -15.18 2.87
C HIS A 96 12.74 -15.17 1.34
N LEU A 97 12.19 -14.12 0.70
CA LEU A 97 12.21 -13.98 -0.76
C LEU A 97 13.64 -13.86 -1.29
N LEU A 98 14.50 -13.10 -0.62
CA LEU A 98 15.90 -12.94 -0.99
C LEU A 98 16.69 -14.25 -0.94
N LEU A 99 16.36 -15.15 0.00
CA LEU A 99 17.07 -16.42 0.17
C LEU A 99 16.53 -17.55 -0.72
N TRP A 100 15.20 -17.67 -0.83
CA TRP A 100 14.55 -18.81 -1.51
C TRP A 100 14.06 -18.53 -2.92
N ASN A 101 13.75 -17.27 -3.27
CA ASN A 101 13.23 -16.87 -4.58
C ASN A 101 14.17 -15.87 -5.27
N TRP A 102 15.48 -15.99 -5.01
CA TRP A 102 16.48 -15.09 -5.56
C TRP A 102 16.49 -15.07 -7.08
N ASP A 103 16.33 -16.22 -7.73
CA ASP A 103 16.37 -16.29 -9.20
C ASP A 103 15.17 -15.57 -9.85
N ASP A 104 13.97 -15.74 -9.28
CA ASP A 104 12.75 -15.02 -9.69
C ASP A 104 12.91 -13.51 -9.45
N LEU A 105 13.43 -13.12 -8.28
CA LEU A 105 13.69 -11.72 -7.95
C LEU A 105 14.77 -11.11 -8.85
N ARG A 106 15.82 -11.87 -9.18
CA ARG A 106 16.90 -11.41 -10.06
C ARG A 106 16.39 -11.16 -11.47
N SER A 107 15.50 -12.03 -11.98
CA SER A 107 14.79 -11.80 -13.23
C SER A 107 13.95 -10.52 -13.13
N ALA A 108 13.20 -10.34 -12.04
CA ALA A 108 12.40 -9.14 -11.80
C ALA A 108 13.25 -7.87 -11.58
N TRP A 109 14.52 -7.98 -11.15
CA TRP A 109 15.45 -6.84 -10.95
C TRP A 109 16.34 -6.57 -12.15
N SER A 110 16.25 -7.38 -13.22
CA SER A 110 17.08 -7.23 -14.43
C SER A 110 16.98 -5.83 -15.05
N TRP A 111 15.82 -5.18 -14.93
CA TRP A 111 15.59 -3.81 -15.41
C TRP A 111 16.36 -2.73 -14.62
N MET A 112 16.68 -2.97 -13.35
CA MET A 112 17.40 -2.01 -12.50
C MET A 112 18.93 -2.12 -12.62
N THR A 113 19.44 -2.98 -13.51
CA THR A 113 20.88 -3.05 -13.79
C THR A 113 21.34 -1.74 -14.45
N LEU A 114 22.50 -1.20 -14.05
CA LEU A 114 23.07 0.04 -14.63
C LEU A 114 23.16 0.01 -16.17
N SER A 115 23.39 -1.17 -16.76
CA SER A 115 23.38 -1.37 -18.22
C SER A 115 21.99 -1.20 -18.82
N SER A 116 20.98 -1.85 -18.23
CA SER A 116 19.58 -1.76 -18.64
C SER A 116 19.06 -0.34 -18.52
N ILE A 117 19.33 0.35 -17.40
CA ILE A 117 18.93 1.75 -17.20
C ILE A 117 19.58 2.65 -18.26
N LYS A 118 20.88 2.50 -18.53
CA LYS A 118 21.57 3.24 -19.59
C LYS A 118 20.97 2.97 -20.97
N GLN A 119 20.62 1.73 -21.26
CA GLN A 119 19.99 1.34 -22.53
C GLN A 119 18.57 1.87 -22.64
N THR A 120 17.77 1.81 -21.57
CA THR A 120 16.43 2.40 -21.50
C THR A 120 16.48 3.91 -21.70
N TRP A 121 17.49 4.58 -21.13
CA TRP A 121 17.66 6.02 -21.27
C TRP A 121 18.22 6.41 -22.66
N ALA A 122 19.09 5.58 -23.24
CA ALA A 122 19.61 5.78 -24.60
C ALA A 122 18.53 5.53 -25.68
N ASN A 123 17.65 4.57 -25.46
CA ASN A 123 16.51 4.26 -26.33
C ASN A 123 15.23 5.00 -25.89
N PHE A 124 15.34 5.96 -24.96
CA PHE A 124 14.20 6.77 -24.53
C PHE A 124 13.88 7.77 -25.64
N ASP A 125 13.08 7.32 -26.60
CA ASP A 125 12.60 8.21 -27.64
C ASP A 125 11.32 8.91 -27.15
N TRP A 126 11.43 10.22 -26.96
CA TRP A 126 10.28 11.07 -26.59
C TRP A 126 9.27 11.18 -27.73
N ARG A 127 9.65 10.78 -28.95
CA ARG A 127 8.80 10.77 -30.14
C ARG A 127 7.92 9.52 -30.18
N VAL A 128 6.86 9.57 -29.38
CA VAL A 128 5.77 8.59 -29.26
C VAL A 128 5.22 8.08 -30.61
N TRP A 129 5.36 8.87 -31.68
CA TRP A 129 4.83 8.60 -33.01
C TRP A 129 5.74 7.75 -33.91
N GLN A 130 7.00 7.52 -33.53
CA GLN A 130 7.99 6.79 -34.34
C GLN A 130 8.29 5.38 -33.83
N ASP A 131 7.84 5.03 -32.62
CA ASP A 131 8.02 3.68 -32.08
C ASP A 131 6.93 2.74 -32.62
N ASN A 132 7.35 1.72 -33.36
CA ASN A 132 6.47 0.67 -33.87
C ASN A 132 5.79 -0.10 -32.72
N GLY A 133 6.33 -0.02 -31.49
CA GLY A 133 5.74 -0.58 -30.27
C GLY A 133 5.66 -2.11 -30.26
N MET A 134 6.28 -2.78 -31.23
CA MET A 134 6.32 -4.23 -31.31
C MET A 134 7.52 -4.73 -30.50
N ARG A 135 7.29 -5.61 -29.52
CA ARG A 135 8.39 -6.28 -28.80
C ARG A 135 9.00 -7.35 -29.71
N GLU A 136 10.28 -7.20 -30.04
CA GLU A 136 11.08 -8.29 -30.61
C GLU A 136 11.52 -9.22 -29.46
N GLN A 137 10.74 -10.28 -29.22
CA GLN A 137 11.13 -11.38 -28.34
C GLN A 137 11.03 -12.69 -29.14
N ASP A 138 12.01 -13.57 -28.96
CA ASP A 138 12.07 -14.84 -29.68
C ASP A 138 10.88 -15.73 -29.30
N ILE A 139 10.01 -15.98 -30.29
CA ILE A 139 8.74 -16.71 -30.12
C ILE A 139 8.99 -18.19 -29.70
N SER A 140 10.22 -18.68 -29.90
CA SER A 140 10.67 -20.04 -29.63
C SER A 140 10.99 -20.35 -28.17
N ASP A 141 11.05 -19.36 -27.27
CA ASP A 141 11.31 -19.65 -25.85
C ASP A 141 10.15 -20.43 -25.23
N GLU A 142 10.44 -21.64 -24.73
CA GLU A 142 9.46 -22.52 -24.07
C GLU A 142 8.97 -21.97 -22.72
N GLU A 143 9.72 -21.05 -22.10
CA GLU A 143 9.34 -20.39 -20.84
C GLU A 143 8.26 -19.31 -20.97
N ILE A 144 7.98 -18.84 -22.19
CA ILE A 144 7.02 -17.76 -22.41
C ILE A 144 5.58 -18.28 -22.36
N ASP A 145 4.74 -17.65 -21.52
CA ASP A 145 3.31 -17.96 -21.39
C ASP A 145 2.61 -18.00 -22.78
N PRO A 146 1.89 -19.08 -23.12
CA PRO A 146 1.12 -19.17 -24.37
C PRO A 146 0.15 -18.00 -24.61
N HIS A 147 -0.42 -17.42 -23.55
CA HIS A 147 -1.25 -16.22 -23.64
C HIS A 147 -0.44 -14.98 -24.02
N TYR A 148 0.78 -14.87 -23.49
CA TYR A 148 1.69 -13.78 -23.83
C TYR A 148 2.17 -13.88 -25.28
N LYS A 149 2.46 -15.09 -25.78
CA LYS A 149 2.80 -15.31 -27.20
C LYS A 149 1.74 -14.77 -28.15
N GLN A 150 0.46 -14.92 -27.79
CA GLN A 150 -0.65 -14.40 -28.58
C GLN A 150 -0.81 -12.88 -28.49
N MET A 151 -0.27 -12.26 -27.44
CA MET A 151 -0.26 -10.80 -27.29
C MET A 151 0.79 -10.10 -28.14
N LEU A 152 1.89 -10.77 -28.52
CA LEU A 152 2.99 -10.20 -29.32
C LEU A 152 2.54 -9.68 -30.70
N LYS A 153 1.32 -10.03 -31.16
CA LYS A 153 0.70 -9.47 -32.36
C LYS A 153 0.30 -7.99 -32.20
N TYR A 154 0.03 -7.54 -30.97
CA TYR A 154 -0.42 -6.19 -30.71
C TYR A 154 0.76 -5.29 -30.35
N PRO A 155 0.75 -4.02 -30.79
CA PRO A 155 1.75 -3.07 -30.34
C PRO A 155 1.51 -2.76 -28.86
N ASP A 156 2.59 -2.81 -28.09
CA ASP A 156 2.59 -2.44 -26.69
C ASP A 156 2.37 -0.94 -26.50
N ALA A 157 2.01 -0.58 -25.27
CA ALA A 157 1.96 0.81 -24.84
C ALA A 157 3.40 1.34 -24.70
N PRO A 158 3.74 2.48 -25.33
CA PRO A 158 5.08 3.06 -25.21
C PRO A 158 5.43 3.37 -23.75
N ASN A 159 6.68 3.11 -23.35
CA ASN A 159 7.16 3.42 -21.99
C ASN A 159 7.03 4.93 -21.66
N SER A 160 7.04 5.79 -22.67
CA SER A 160 6.82 7.23 -22.53
C SER A 160 5.43 7.59 -21.97
N TRP A 161 4.39 6.79 -22.21
CA TRP A 161 3.05 7.02 -21.65
C TRP A 161 3.06 6.83 -20.14
N TYR A 162 3.67 5.73 -19.66
CA TYR A 162 3.85 5.48 -18.23
C TYR A 162 4.72 6.56 -17.57
N PHE A 163 5.80 6.97 -18.25
CA PHE A 163 6.67 8.02 -17.74
C PHE A 163 5.99 9.39 -17.65
N LEU A 164 5.16 9.74 -18.63
CA LEU A 164 4.36 10.97 -18.59
C LEU A 164 3.37 10.94 -17.42
N VAL A 165 2.65 9.84 -17.23
CA VAL A 165 1.73 9.68 -16.09
C VAL A 165 2.47 9.75 -14.75
N PHE A 166 3.68 9.20 -14.67
CA PHE A 166 4.54 9.33 -13.49
C PHE A 166 4.91 10.79 -13.23
N ILE A 167 5.37 11.54 -14.23
CA ILE A 167 5.73 12.96 -14.06
C ILE A 167 4.51 13.78 -13.63
N VAL A 168 3.36 13.61 -14.31
CA VAL A 168 2.15 14.35 -13.99
C VAL A 168 1.69 14.04 -12.56
N SER A 169 1.66 12.77 -12.17
CA SER A 169 1.26 12.38 -10.81
C SER A 169 2.25 12.86 -9.75
N PHE A 170 3.56 12.86 -10.03
CA PHE A 170 4.60 13.40 -9.14
C PHE A 170 4.43 14.90 -8.91
N ILE A 171 4.17 15.68 -9.97
CA ILE A 171 3.95 17.13 -9.86
C ILE A 171 2.68 17.41 -9.06
N VAL A 172 1.58 16.72 -9.36
CA VAL A 172 0.31 16.89 -8.64
C VAL A 172 0.50 16.54 -7.15
N ALA A 173 1.20 15.45 -6.83
CA ALA A 173 1.48 15.07 -5.46
C ALA A 173 2.28 16.15 -4.70
N LEU A 174 3.34 16.71 -5.30
CA LEU A 174 4.09 17.81 -4.70
C LEU A 174 3.22 19.05 -4.47
N VAL A 175 2.40 19.43 -5.45
CA VAL A 175 1.49 20.58 -5.31
C VAL A 175 0.52 20.35 -4.15
N VAL A 176 -0.05 19.15 -4.02
CA VAL A 176 -0.97 18.80 -2.92
C VAL A 176 -0.27 18.86 -1.57
N ILE A 177 0.95 18.33 -1.44
CA ILE A 177 1.71 18.38 -0.17
C ILE A 177 1.87 19.83 0.31
N TYR A 178 2.21 20.76 -0.58
CA TYR A 178 2.42 22.17 -0.23
C TYR A 178 1.11 22.95 -0.05
N LYS A 179 0.04 22.59 -0.78
CA LYS A 179 -1.27 23.24 -0.66
C LYS A 179 -2.04 22.82 0.57
N SER A 180 -1.83 21.60 1.04
CA SER A 180 -2.59 21.02 2.16
C SER A 180 -1.94 21.25 3.53
N ASP A 181 -0.91 22.11 3.62
CA ASP A 181 -0.13 22.37 4.84
C ASP A 181 0.27 21.08 5.58
N SER A 182 0.61 20.04 4.80
CA SER A 182 0.85 18.67 5.27
C SER A 182 2.02 18.52 6.24
N THR A 183 2.83 19.57 6.42
CA THR A 183 4.14 19.62 7.12
C THR A 183 5.18 18.59 6.65
N LEU A 184 4.84 17.71 5.69
CA LEU A 184 5.75 16.75 5.07
C LEU A 184 6.73 17.47 4.14
N PRO A 185 8.05 17.34 4.35
CA PRO A 185 9.02 17.95 3.47
C PRO A 185 9.19 17.15 2.16
N TRP A 186 9.60 17.83 1.07
CA TRP A 186 9.75 17.22 -0.26
C TRP A 186 10.67 15.99 -0.29
N TRP A 187 11.71 15.95 0.53
CA TRP A 187 12.62 14.80 0.63
C TRP A 187 11.94 13.59 1.29
N GLY A 188 11.05 13.81 2.26
CA GLY A 188 10.24 12.74 2.88
C GLY A 188 9.29 12.09 1.88
N PHE A 189 8.72 12.88 0.97
CA PHE A 189 7.94 12.37 -0.16
C PHE A 189 8.78 11.48 -1.09
N ILE A 190 9.98 11.91 -1.47
CA ILE A 190 10.88 11.10 -2.31
C ILE A 190 11.25 9.78 -1.62
N ILE A 191 11.54 9.80 -0.32
CA ILE A 191 11.83 8.58 0.46
C ILE A 191 10.62 7.63 0.43
N SER A 192 9.40 8.15 0.61
CA SER A 192 8.18 7.33 0.56
C SER A 192 7.99 6.65 -0.80
N LEU A 193 8.28 7.37 -1.90
CA LEU A 193 8.20 6.82 -3.25
C LEU A 193 9.27 5.76 -3.51
N LEU A 194 10.52 6.00 -3.07
CA LEU A 194 11.60 5.01 -3.18
C LEU A 194 11.25 3.73 -2.40
N LEU A 195 10.73 3.88 -1.18
CA LEU A 195 10.28 2.76 -0.37
C LEU A 195 9.13 2.01 -1.05
N ALA A 196 8.18 2.72 -1.67
CA ALA A 196 7.11 2.12 -2.45
C ALA A 196 7.66 1.35 -3.66
N THR A 197 8.59 1.92 -4.44
CA THR A 197 9.19 1.25 -5.61
C THR A 197 9.88 -0.05 -5.22
N ILE A 198 10.68 -0.05 -4.15
CA ILE A 198 11.31 -1.27 -3.63
C ILE A 198 10.23 -2.26 -3.21
N SER A 199 9.24 -1.81 -2.44
CA SER A 199 8.18 -2.67 -1.91
C SER A 199 7.30 -3.29 -3.00
N ILE A 200 7.00 -2.56 -4.08
CA ILE A 200 6.22 -3.07 -5.23
C ILE A 200 6.89 -4.29 -5.83
N LEU A 201 8.22 -4.30 -5.95
CA LEU A 201 8.92 -5.45 -6.51
C LEU A 201 8.73 -6.70 -5.64
N PHE A 202 9.06 -6.60 -4.36
CA PHE A 202 9.02 -7.75 -3.46
C PHE A 202 7.59 -8.24 -3.23
N PHE A 203 6.68 -7.34 -2.85
CA PHE A 203 5.31 -7.72 -2.53
C PHE A 203 4.47 -7.99 -3.78
N GLY A 204 4.81 -7.38 -4.92
CA GLY A 204 4.20 -7.72 -6.21
C GLY A 204 4.57 -9.12 -6.67
N ALA A 205 5.85 -9.48 -6.60
CA ALA A 205 6.31 -10.84 -6.91
C ALA A 205 5.72 -11.88 -5.94
N LEU A 206 5.72 -11.58 -4.63
CA LEU A 206 5.12 -12.45 -3.63
C LEU A 206 3.63 -12.68 -3.88
N PHE A 207 2.88 -11.62 -4.19
CA PHE A 207 1.46 -11.73 -4.52
C PHE A 207 1.25 -12.57 -5.77
N ALA A 208 2.12 -12.45 -6.77
CA ALA A 208 2.07 -13.23 -8.00
C ALA A 208 2.34 -14.73 -7.79
N ILE A 209 3.29 -15.08 -6.90
CA ILE A 209 3.69 -16.47 -6.62
C ILE A 209 2.73 -17.15 -5.65
N THR A 210 2.43 -16.50 -4.53
CA THR A 210 1.67 -17.10 -3.42
C THR A 210 0.16 -16.90 -3.53
N GLY A 211 -0.27 -15.86 -4.26
CA GLY A 211 -1.67 -15.44 -4.32
C GLY A 211 -2.18 -14.80 -3.02
N LEU A 212 -1.31 -14.54 -2.05
CA LEU A 212 -1.67 -13.93 -0.75
C LEU A 212 -1.27 -12.46 -0.70
N GLY A 213 -2.21 -11.61 -0.32
CA GLY A 213 -1.97 -10.17 -0.12
C GLY A 213 -1.43 -9.91 1.29
N PHE A 214 -0.31 -9.20 1.38
CA PHE A 214 0.27 -8.76 2.64
C PHE A 214 0.03 -7.26 2.84
N ILE A 215 -0.32 -6.87 4.07
CA ILE A 215 -0.55 -5.47 4.45
C ILE A 215 0.78 -4.87 4.92
N ILE A 216 1.46 -4.14 4.03
CA ILE A 216 2.72 -3.45 4.34
C ILE A 216 2.52 -2.13 5.11
N GLN A 217 1.28 -1.68 5.29
CA GLN A 217 0.96 -0.39 5.92
C GLN A 217 1.67 -0.15 7.26
N PRO A 218 1.65 -1.09 8.25
CA PRO A 218 2.32 -0.88 9.54
C PRO A 218 3.84 -0.70 9.41
N PHE A 219 4.47 -1.37 8.45
CA PHE A 219 5.91 -1.24 8.19
C PHE A 219 6.27 0.14 7.64
N ILE A 220 5.50 0.64 6.68
CA ILE A 220 5.69 1.99 6.13
C ILE A 220 5.40 3.05 7.19
N GLN A 221 4.36 2.87 8.00
CA GLN A 221 4.02 3.72 9.15
C GLN A 221 5.15 3.79 10.16
N MET A 222 5.81 2.66 10.44
CA MET A 222 6.92 2.59 11.37
C MET A 222 8.10 3.43 10.86
N ILE A 223 8.50 3.26 9.59
CA ILE A 223 9.59 4.05 8.99
C ILE A 223 9.24 5.55 8.96
N GLY A 224 8.01 5.89 8.53
CA GLY A 224 7.53 7.27 8.47
C GLY A 224 7.53 7.95 9.84
N GLY A 225 7.05 7.25 10.88
CA GLY A 225 7.03 7.74 12.25
C GLY A 225 8.43 7.91 12.87
N TYR A 226 9.39 7.04 12.51
CA TYR A 226 10.78 7.21 12.94
C TYR A 226 11.46 8.41 12.28
N LEU A 227 11.15 8.67 11.00
CA LEU A 227 11.71 9.78 10.24
C LEU A 227 11.13 11.13 10.69
N HIS A 228 9.83 11.17 10.98
CA HIS A 228 9.09 12.38 11.35
C HIS A 228 8.44 12.22 12.74
N ARG A 229 9.27 12.28 13.78
CA ARG A 229 8.83 12.10 15.17
C ARG A 229 7.84 13.19 15.59
N GLY A 230 6.77 12.79 16.27
CA GLY A 230 5.78 13.71 16.85
C GLY A 230 4.83 14.36 15.83
N MET A 231 4.93 14.03 14.53
CA MET A 231 4.08 14.62 13.50
C MET A 231 3.16 13.56 12.88
N PRO A 232 1.97 13.32 13.47
CA PRO A 232 1.07 12.26 13.02
C PRO A 232 0.50 12.51 11.63
N VAL A 233 0.18 13.77 11.29
CA VAL A 233 -0.30 14.16 9.96
C VAL A 233 0.74 13.83 8.89
N VAL A 234 2.01 14.17 9.14
CA VAL A 234 3.14 13.84 8.23
C VAL A 234 3.22 12.34 7.99
N ASN A 235 3.06 11.54 9.05
CA ASN A 235 3.07 10.08 8.93
C ASN A 235 1.88 9.57 8.08
N MET A 236 0.69 10.17 8.20
CA MET A 236 -0.45 9.81 7.35
C MET A 236 -0.15 10.05 5.85
N TYR A 237 0.45 11.19 5.51
CA TYR A 237 0.85 11.47 4.13
C TYR A 237 1.98 10.56 3.65
N PHE A 238 2.96 10.25 4.51
CA PHE A 238 4.02 9.29 4.18
C PHE A 238 3.45 7.92 3.80
N VAL A 239 2.42 7.47 4.52
CA VAL A 239 1.74 6.20 4.29
C VAL A 239 0.87 6.24 3.05
N LEU A 240 0.19 7.36 2.82
CA LEU A 240 -0.58 7.59 1.59
C LEU A 240 0.31 7.39 0.35
N TYR A 241 1.49 8.00 0.32
CA TYR A 241 2.40 7.89 -0.83
C TYR A 241 3.21 6.59 -0.86
N GLY A 242 3.39 5.94 0.29
CA GLY A 242 4.04 4.64 0.38
C GLY A 242 3.07 3.48 0.10
N TYR A 243 2.19 3.18 1.06
CA TYR A 243 1.32 2.01 1.07
C TYR A 243 0.28 2.03 -0.04
N ASN A 244 -0.49 3.12 -0.18
CA ASN A 244 -1.57 3.15 -1.17
C ASN A 244 -1.00 3.07 -2.59
N THR A 245 0.17 3.65 -2.85
CA THR A 245 0.89 3.49 -4.13
C THR A 245 1.22 2.03 -4.41
N VAL A 246 1.70 1.26 -3.43
CA VAL A 246 1.96 -0.18 -3.58
C VAL A 246 0.67 -0.93 -3.92
N SER A 247 -0.42 -0.65 -3.20
CA SER A 247 -1.72 -1.29 -3.45
C SER A 247 -2.27 -0.95 -4.84
N GLN A 248 -2.18 0.31 -5.28
CA GLN A 248 -2.61 0.72 -6.62
C GLN A 248 -1.76 0.07 -7.71
N ALA A 249 -0.44 -0.06 -7.50
CA ALA A 249 0.44 -0.76 -8.42
C ALA A 249 0.07 -2.26 -8.54
N GLN A 250 -0.27 -2.92 -7.43
CA GLN A 250 -0.74 -4.31 -7.46
C GLN A 250 -2.06 -4.48 -8.20
N LEU A 251 -3.00 -3.54 -8.03
CA LEU A 251 -4.27 -3.53 -8.79
C LEU A 251 -4.01 -3.36 -10.29
N LEU A 252 -3.14 -2.42 -10.66
CA LEU A 252 -2.73 -2.19 -12.05
C LEU A 252 -2.12 -3.45 -12.68
N LEU A 253 -1.20 -4.11 -11.98
CA LEU A 253 -0.56 -5.36 -12.43
C LEU A 253 -1.58 -6.49 -12.60
N ARG A 254 -2.52 -6.62 -11.67
CA ARG A 254 -3.61 -7.60 -11.76
C ARG A 254 -4.46 -7.35 -13.01
N ASP A 255 -4.82 -6.10 -13.27
CA ASP A 255 -5.68 -5.75 -14.39
C ASP A 255 -4.95 -5.94 -15.73
N LEU A 256 -3.65 -5.65 -15.81
CA LEU A 256 -2.81 -5.97 -16.98
C LEU A 256 -2.75 -7.47 -17.24
N LYS A 257 -2.63 -8.29 -16.19
CA LYS A 257 -2.66 -9.75 -16.31
C LYS A 257 -4.00 -10.26 -16.81
N ILE A 258 -5.11 -9.68 -16.34
CA ILE A 258 -6.46 -10.00 -16.86
C ILE A 258 -6.57 -9.59 -18.33
N ALA A 259 -6.07 -8.41 -18.71
CA ALA A 259 -6.07 -7.95 -20.09
C ALA A 259 -5.31 -8.92 -21.01
N GLN A 260 -4.19 -9.49 -20.53
CA GLN A 260 -3.45 -10.53 -21.24
C GLN A 260 -4.26 -11.82 -21.44
N TYR A 261 -4.98 -12.27 -20.41
CA TYR A 261 -5.85 -13.44 -20.54
C TYR A 261 -7.04 -13.21 -21.47
N ALA A 262 -7.60 -12.01 -21.44
CA ALA A 262 -8.69 -11.58 -22.33
C ALA A 262 -8.21 -11.23 -23.75
N LYS A 263 -6.89 -11.22 -24.00
CA LYS A 263 -6.26 -10.87 -25.28
C LYS A 263 -6.63 -9.47 -25.77
N LEU A 264 -6.78 -8.53 -24.83
CA LEU A 264 -7.06 -7.13 -25.12
C LEU A 264 -5.77 -6.42 -25.58
N PRO A 265 -5.85 -5.51 -26.59
CA PRO A 265 -4.68 -4.75 -27.02
C PRO A 265 -4.15 -3.89 -25.86
N PRO A 266 -2.83 -3.90 -25.57
CA PRO A 266 -2.24 -3.21 -24.42
C PRO A 266 -2.55 -1.70 -24.37
N ARG A 267 -2.56 -1.03 -25.52
CA ARG A 267 -2.88 0.40 -25.62
C ARG A 267 -4.31 0.72 -25.17
N ALA A 268 -5.27 -0.13 -25.54
CA ALA A 268 -6.66 0.05 -25.13
C ALA A 268 -6.82 -0.21 -23.62
N ALA A 269 -6.17 -1.25 -23.11
CA ALA A 269 -6.17 -1.57 -21.68
C ALA A 269 -5.61 -0.40 -20.85
N PHE A 270 -4.49 0.19 -21.26
CA PHE A 270 -3.92 1.37 -20.60
C PHE A 270 -4.90 2.56 -20.61
N THR A 271 -5.48 2.90 -21.76
CA THR A 271 -6.43 4.03 -21.84
C THR A 271 -7.68 3.81 -20.99
N ALA A 272 -8.19 2.58 -20.95
CA ALA A 272 -9.36 2.22 -20.13
C ALA A 272 -9.03 2.33 -18.63
N GLN A 273 -7.83 1.91 -18.21
CA GLN A 273 -7.36 2.05 -16.82
C GLN A 273 -7.21 3.52 -16.41
N ILE A 274 -6.61 4.37 -17.25
CA ILE A 274 -6.48 5.80 -16.97
C ILE A 274 -7.85 6.48 -16.87
N LEU A 275 -8.76 6.19 -17.81
CA LEU A 275 -10.12 6.75 -17.75
C LEU A 275 -10.89 6.26 -16.52
N GLY A 276 -10.79 4.96 -16.20
CA GLY A 276 -11.43 4.38 -15.03
C GLY A 276 -10.92 4.95 -13.72
N THR A 277 -9.61 5.15 -13.59
CA THR A 277 -9.00 5.75 -12.39
C THR A 277 -9.37 7.21 -12.23
N LEU A 278 -9.41 8.01 -13.31
CA LEU A 278 -9.86 9.40 -13.26
C LEU A 278 -11.33 9.52 -12.87
N LEU A 279 -12.20 8.72 -13.49
CA LEU A 279 -13.62 8.66 -13.16
C LEU A 279 -13.82 8.22 -11.70
N GLY A 280 -13.12 7.16 -11.28
CA GLY A 280 -13.15 6.67 -9.90
C GLY A 280 -12.68 7.71 -8.89
N ALA A 281 -11.63 8.48 -9.19
CA ALA A 281 -11.15 9.55 -8.32
C ALA A 281 -12.20 10.67 -8.15
N ILE A 282 -12.86 11.07 -9.23
CA ILE A 282 -13.94 12.07 -9.20
C ILE A 282 -15.12 11.56 -8.37
N LEU A 283 -15.57 10.34 -8.63
CA LEU A 283 -16.68 9.73 -7.89
C LEU A 283 -16.35 9.56 -6.40
N ASN A 284 -15.13 9.12 -6.07
CA ASN A 284 -14.67 9.02 -4.68
C ASN A 284 -14.66 10.38 -3.98
N PHE A 285 -14.27 11.45 -4.67
CA PHE A 285 -14.32 12.81 -4.11
C PHE A 285 -15.76 13.27 -3.85
N PHE A 286 -16.68 13.04 -4.79
CA PHE A 286 -18.10 13.36 -4.58
C PHE A 286 -18.71 12.56 -3.44
N MET A 287 -18.43 11.26 -3.37
CA MET A 287 -18.87 10.40 -2.28
C MET A 287 -18.32 10.87 -0.94
N MET A 288 -17.03 11.23 -0.88
CA MET A 288 -16.40 11.78 0.33
C MET A 288 -17.12 13.05 0.80
N ASN A 289 -17.34 14.04 -0.07
CA ASN A 289 -18.04 15.27 0.32
C ASN A 289 -19.47 15.01 0.76
N SER A 290 -20.19 14.17 0.02
CA SER A 290 -21.57 13.78 0.37
C SER A 290 -21.64 13.09 1.73
N ILE A 291 -20.68 12.21 2.06
CA ILE A 291 -20.63 11.53 3.35
C ILE A 291 -20.30 12.54 4.46
N ILE A 292 -19.33 13.43 4.24
CA ILE A 292 -18.95 14.45 5.22
C ILE A 292 -20.13 15.38 5.52
N ASP A 293 -20.85 15.85 4.51
CA ASP A 293 -21.98 16.77 4.70
C ASP A 293 -23.15 16.10 5.43
N ASN A 294 -23.47 14.84 5.08
CA ASN A 294 -24.63 14.15 5.64
C ASN A 294 -24.35 13.45 6.99
N GLN A 295 -23.10 13.09 7.28
CA GLN A 295 -22.73 12.27 8.44
C GLN A 295 -21.67 12.93 9.33
N ARG A 296 -21.49 14.26 9.23
CA ARG A 296 -20.48 15.01 9.97
C ARG A 296 -20.47 14.73 11.47
N GLU A 297 -21.66 14.71 12.08
CA GLU A 297 -21.79 14.48 13.53
C GLU A 297 -21.34 13.07 13.92
N ILE A 298 -21.58 12.07 13.05
CA ILE A 298 -21.15 10.69 13.26
C ILE A 298 -19.64 10.55 13.04
N LEU A 299 -19.05 11.25 12.07
CA LEU A 299 -17.61 11.25 11.82
C LEU A 299 -16.80 11.93 12.94
N LEU A 300 -17.41 12.90 13.64
CA LEU A 300 -16.82 13.52 14.83
C LEU A 300 -17.03 12.67 16.09
N SER A 301 -17.98 11.73 16.07
CA SER A 301 -18.20 10.82 17.18
C SER A 301 -17.09 9.76 17.23
N VAL A 302 -16.49 9.57 18.40
CA VAL A 302 -15.36 8.66 18.56
C VAL A 302 -15.76 7.17 18.51
N GLN A 303 -17.07 6.86 18.54
CA GLN A 303 -17.63 5.52 18.33
C GLN A 303 -18.08 5.27 16.88
N GLY A 304 -18.36 6.32 16.10
CA GLY A 304 -18.98 6.19 14.78
C GLY A 304 -20.30 5.42 14.81
N THR A 305 -20.73 4.93 13.64
CA THR A 305 -21.77 3.89 13.55
C THR A 305 -21.21 2.71 12.76
N ASN A 306 -21.55 1.47 13.14
CA ASN A 306 -21.12 0.25 12.44
C ASN A 306 -21.64 0.17 10.99
N ILE A 307 -22.51 1.10 10.58
CA ILE A 307 -23.15 1.13 9.26
C ILE A 307 -22.27 1.89 8.24
N TRP A 308 -21.39 2.77 8.71
CA TRP A 308 -20.57 3.66 7.87
C TRP A 308 -19.09 3.66 8.27
N SER A 309 -18.57 2.53 8.74
CA SER A 309 -17.15 2.43 9.16
C SER A 309 -16.15 2.56 8.01
N GLY A 310 -16.59 2.56 6.74
CA GLY A 310 -15.72 2.66 5.56
C GLY A 310 -14.74 1.47 5.39
N GLN A 311 -14.61 0.60 6.38
CA GLN A 311 -14.07 -0.73 6.26
C GLN A 311 -15.17 -1.59 5.64
N GLN A 312 -14.86 -2.18 4.49
CA GLN A 312 -15.76 -3.07 3.76
C GLN A 312 -16.42 -4.10 4.70
N PRO A 313 -17.67 -4.50 4.44
CA PRO A 313 -18.33 -5.57 5.19
C PRO A 313 -17.54 -6.88 5.18
#